data_AF-A0A947BWE5-F1
#
_entry.id   AF-A0A947BWE5-F1
#
_cell.length_a   1.000
_cell.length_b   1.000
_cell.length_c   1.000
_cell.angle_alpha   90.00
_cell.angle_beta   90.00
_cell.angle_gamma   90.00
#
_symmetry.space_group_name_H-M   'P 1'
#
loop_
_entity.id
_entity.type
_entity.pdbx_description
1 polymer ?
#
loop_
_entity_poly.entity_id
_entity_poly.type
_entity_poly.pdbx_seq_one_letter_code
_entity_poly.pdbx_strand_id
1 'polypeptide(L)'
;MNNKAELMPCPFCGGEARIRYESAPYVDNYYDYYVACDDCKTRTSLYHAHIDVSSGARKQVSEQWNTRKGCAEVAREAVHNIQTSDIKYGYLIRVRAIKAINKAFGVSDE
;
A
#
# COMPACT_ATOMS: atom_id res chain seq x y z
N MET A 1 22.81 -21.08 6.29
CA MET A 1 22.17 -20.60 5.05
C MET A 1 21.67 -19.20 5.31
N ASN A 2 22.18 -18.20 4.58
CA ASN A 2 21.86 -16.79 4.78
C ASN A 2 20.47 -16.48 4.18
N ASN A 3 19.41 -16.56 4.99
CA ASN A 3 18.06 -16.09 4.65
C ASN A 3 18.04 -14.55 4.57
N LYS A 4 18.68 -13.96 3.55
CA LYS A 4 18.39 -12.59 3.14
C LYS A 4 17.01 -12.63 2.48
N ALA A 5 15.98 -12.26 3.22
CA ALA A 5 14.70 -11.92 2.60
C ALA A 5 14.97 -10.81 1.57
N GLU A 6 14.55 -11.04 0.33
CA GLU A 6 14.76 -10.09 -0.76
C GLU A 6 13.80 -8.91 -0.56
N LEU A 7 14.37 -7.75 -0.22
CA LEU A 7 13.61 -6.52 -0.02
C LEU A 7 13.40 -5.83 -1.36
N MET A 8 12.16 -5.45 -1.65
CA MET A 8 11.89 -4.58 -2.78
C MET A 8 12.48 -3.18 -2.55
N PRO A 9 12.80 -2.44 -3.63
CA PRO A 9 13.18 -1.04 -3.54
C PRO A 9 12.13 -0.21 -2.79
N CYS A 10 12.56 0.92 -2.24
CA CYS A 10 11.67 1.81 -1.50
C CYS A 10 10.51 2.25 -2.39
N PRO A 11 9.25 2.01 -1.97
CA PRO A 11 8.09 2.32 -2.81
C PRO A 11 7.86 3.83 -2.96
N PHE A 12 8.55 4.67 -2.17
CA PHE A 12 8.39 6.13 -2.19
C PHE A 12 9.43 6.84 -3.05
N CYS A 13 10.68 6.38 -3.05
CA CYS A 13 11.79 7.05 -3.74
C CYS A 13 12.58 6.12 -4.67
N GLY A 14 12.26 4.82 -4.73
CA GLY A 14 13.01 3.82 -5.49
C GLY A 14 14.36 3.42 -4.89
N GLY A 15 14.75 3.99 -3.75
CA GLY A 15 16.04 3.78 -3.09
C GLY A 15 16.21 2.40 -2.46
N GLU A 16 17.43 2.07 -2.05
CA GLU A 16 17.74 0.79 -1.40
C GLU A 16 17.11 0.70 -0.01
N ALA A 17 16.62 -0.50 0.34
CA ALA A 17 16.04 -0.81 1.65
C ALA A 17 16.87 -1.86 2.38
N ARG A 18 17.02 -1.70 3.70
CA ARG A 18 17.77 -2.65 4.55
C ARG A 18 17.00 -3.00 5.81
N ILE A 19 17.09 -4.26 6.23
CA ILE A 19 16.68 -4.68 7.57
C ILE A 19 17.70 -4.15 8.57
N ARG A 20 17.22 -3.46 9.60
CA ARG A 20 17.97 -2.98 10.75
C ARG A 20 17.42 -3.62 12.01
N TYR A 21 18.26 -3.70 13.03
CA TYR A 21 17.86 -4.13 14.36
C TYR A 21 18.69 -3.40 15.40
N GLU A 22 18.05 -3.05 16.52
CA GLU A 22 18.68 -2.37 17.65
C GLU A 22 18.28 -3.06 18.96
N SER A 23 19.19 -3.06 19.94
CA SER A 23 18.93 -3.65 21.25
C SER A 23 17.80 -2.90 21.95
N ALA A 24 16.82 -3.63 22.46
CA ALA A 24 15.74 -3.03 23.21
C ALA A 24 16.26 -2.47 24.55
N PRO A 25 15.94 -1.21 24.92
CA PRO A 25 16.56 -0.53 26.07
C PRO A 25 16.19 -1.09 27.46
N TYR A 26 15.21 -1.98 27.55
CA TYR A 26 14.65 -2.43 28.84
C TYR A 26 14.54 -3.95 29.01
N VAL A 27 14.93 -4.73 27.99
CA VAL A 27 14.77 -6.18 28.03
C VAL A 27 15.98 -6.85 27.39
N ASP A 28 16.72 -7.61 28.20
CA ASP A 28 17.87 -8.39 27.73
C ASP A 28 17.42 -9.39 26.66
N ASN A 29 18.28 -9.58 25.65
CA ASN A 29 18.07 -10.49 24.54
C ASN A 29 16.88 -10.16 23.62
N TYR A 30 16.27 -8.98 23.75
CA TYR A 30 15.28 -8.48 22.79
C TYR A 30 15.85 -7.41 21.87
N TYR A 31 15.35 -7.40 20.64
CA TYR A 31 15.73 -6.46 19.61
C TYR A 31 14.49 -5.92 18.88
N ASP A 32 14.58 -4.66 18.48
CA ASP A 32 13.59 -4.02 17.61
C ASP A 32 14.04 -4.15 16.17
N TYR A 33 13.32 -4.98 15.39
CA TYR A 33 13.58 -5.18 13.97
C TYR A 33 12.74 -4.23 13.14
N TYR A 34 13.31 -3.70 12.06
CA TYR A 34 12.58 -2.88 11.10
C TYR A 34 13.27 -2.84 9.73
N VAL A 35 12.53 -2.50 8.68
CA VAL A 35 13.13 -2.14 7.39
C VAL A 35 13.14 -0.63 7.27
N ALA A 36 14.26 -0.06 6.80
CA ALA A 36 14.38 1.35 6.50
C ALA A 36 15.00 1.55 5.11
N CYS A 37 14.52 2.57 4.40
CA CYS A 37 15.18 3.05 3.19
C CYS A 37 16.42 3.87 3.56
N ASP A 38 17.53 3.60 2.89
CA ASP A 38 18.77 4.34 3.13
C ASP A 38 18.73 5.77 2.57
N ASP A 39 17.87 6.05 1.59
CA ASP A 39 17.78 7.38 0.97
C ASP A 39 16.78 8.26 1.70
N CYS A 40 15.48 7.92 1.64
CA CYS A 40 14.40 8.76 2.18
C CYS A 40 14.09 8.50 3.65
N LYS A 41 14.75 7.54 4.28
CA LYS A 41 14.62 7.17 5.70
C LYS A 41 13.23 6.68 6.14
N THR A 42 12.28 6.55 5.22
CA THR A 42 11.00 5.86 5.49
C THR A 42 11.27 4.46 6.00
N ARG A 43 10.52 4.06 7.04
CA ARG A 43 10.68 2.75 7.70
C ARG A 43 9.34 2.05 7.92
N THR A 44 9.39 0.75 8.23
CA THR A 44 8.26 0.00 8.79
C THR A 44 8.04 0.36 10.26
N SER A 45 6.96 -0.17 10.84
CA SER A 45 6.84 -0.29 12.30
C SER A 45 7.96 -1.18 12.84
N LEU A 46 8.28 -0.98 14.12
CA LEU A 46 9.19 -1.86 14.86
C LEU A 46 8.50 -3.20 15.13
N TYR A 47 9.26 -4.28 15.01
CA TYR A 47 8.87 -5.60 15.44
C TYR A 47 9.79 -6.04 16.58
N HIS A 48 9.24 -6.10 17.79
CA HIS A 48 9.97 -6.42 18.99
C HIS A 48 10.05 -7.94 19.17
N ALA A 49 11.27 -8.50 19.23
CA ALA A 49 11.44 -9.95 19.29
C ALA A 49 12.69 -10.38 20.04
N HIS A 50 12.60 -11.54 20.69
CA HIS A 50 13.76 -12.21 21.29
C HIS A 50 14.78 -12.62 20.22
N ILE A 51 16.07 -12.65 20.57
CA ILE A 51 17.17 -12.97 19.66
C ILE A 51 17.01 -14.35 18.99
N ASP A 52 16.46 -15.32 19.72
CA ASP A 52 16.26 -16.70 19.23
C ASP A 52 15.27 -16.80 18.07
N VAL A 53 14.36 -15.83 17.92
CA VAL A 53 13.37 -15.77 16.84
C VAL A 53 13.72 -14.72 15.78
N SER A 54 14.99 -14.28 15.74
CA SER A 54 15.49 -13.26 14.81
C SER A 54 15.17 -13.54 13.34
N SER A 55 15.20 -14.80 12.90
CA SER A 55 14.83 -15.19 11.53
C SER A 55 13.36 -14.90 11.22
N GLY A 56 12.46 -15.20 12.16
CA GLY A 56 11.03 -14.88 12.06
C GLY A 56 10.79 -13.37 12.06
N ALA A 57 11.46 -12.64 12.94
CA ALA A 57 11.37 -11.18 12.99
C ALA A 57 11.80 -10.52 11.67
N ARG A 58 12.94 -10.96 11.10
CA ARG A 58 13.44 -10.48 9.80
C ARG A 58 12.46 -10.77 8.67
N LYS A 59 11.85 -11.96 8.65
CA LYS A 59 10.82 -12.31 7.66
C LYS A 59 9.61 -11.39 7.77
N GLN A 60 9.10 -11.18 8.99
CA GLN A 60 7.91 -10.38 9.23
C GLN A 60 8.08 -8.91 8.81
N VAL A 61 9.21 -8.28 9.14
CA VAL A 61 9.45 -6.89 8.71
C VAL A 61 9.70 -6.77 7.21
N SER A 62 10.21 -7.83 6.57
CA SER A 62 10.40 -7.86 5.12
C SER A 62 9.07 -7.99 4.37
N GLU A 63 8.18 -8.86 4.86
CA GLU A 63 6.81 -8.99 4.33
C GLU A 63 6.02 -7.69 4.50
N GLN A 64 6.15 -7.03 5.65
CA GLN A 64 5.56 -5.72 5.88
C GLN A 64 6.10 -4.65 4.93
N TRP A 65 7.40 -4.65 4.63
CA TRP A 65 7.99 -3.72 3.67
C TRP A 65 7.50 -3.98 2.24
N ASN A 66 7.52 -5.26 1.84
CA ASN A 66 7.21 -5.67 0.47
C ASN A 66 5.71 -5.59 0.13
N THR A 67 4.83 -5.28 1.09
CA THR A 67 3.40 -5.04 0.84
C THR A 67 3.05 -3.56 0.70
N ARG A 68 4.02 -2.66 0.86
CA ARG A 68 3.78 -1.22 0.78
C ARG A 68 3.67 -0.78 -0.67
N LYS A 69 2.54 -0.17 -1.02
CA LYS A 69 2.36 0.52 -2.30
C LYS A 69 3.04 1.88 -2.30
N GLY A 70 3.61 2.25 -3.44
CA GLY A 70 4.24 3.56 -3.62
C GLY A 70 3.23 4.68 -3.72
N CYS A 71 3.64 5.92 -3.40
CA CYS A 71 2.77 7.09 -3.54
C CYS A 71 2.20 7.23 -4.97
N ALA A 72 3.01 6.94 -5.99
CA ALA A 72 2.57 7.00 -7.38
C ALA A 72 1.54 5.91 -7.73
N GLU A 73 1.64 4.72 -7.14
CA GLU A 73 0.69 3.63 -7.35
C GLU A 73 -0.64 3.94 -6.66
N VAL A 74 -0.59 4.38 -5.40
CA VAL A 74 -1.77 4.80 -4.64
C VAL A 74 -2.49 5.96 -5.35
N ALA A 75 -1.74 6.95 -5.86
CA ALA A 75 -2.31 8.05 -6.62
C ALA A 75 -2.98 7.58 -7.93
N ARG A 76 -2.37 6.64 -8.66
CA ARG A 76 -2.96 6.06 -9.88
C ARG A 76 -4.25 5.30 -9.58
N GLU A 77 -4.28 4.47 -8.54
CA GLU A 77 -5.48 3.75 -8.12
C GLU A 77 -6.60 4.72 -7.71
N ALA A 78 -6.26 5.79 -6.96
CA ALA A 78 -7.22 6.81 -6.59
C ALA A 78 -7.81 7.53 -7.82
N VAL A 79 -6.98 7.93 -8.79
CA VAL A 79 -7.43 8.58 -10.04
C VAL A 79 -8.32 7.63 -10.86
N HIS A 80 -7.94 6.37 -11.01
CA HIS A 80 -8.74 5.38 -11.74
C HIS A 80 -10.10 5.16 -11.07
N ASN A 81 -10.14 5.08 -9.74
CA ASN A 81 -11.39 4.90 -8.99
C ASN A 81 -12.32 6.12 -9.12
N ILE A 82 -11.78 7.34 -9.10
CA ILE A 82 -12.55 8.57 -9.35
C ILE A 82 -13.10 8.58 -10.78
N GLN A 83 -12.27 8.31 -11.79
CA GLN A 83 -12.71 8.28 -13.19
C GLN A 83 -13.83 7.26 -13.41
N THR A 84 -13.71 6.06 -12.85
CA THR A 84 -14.71 4.99 -13.04
C THR A 84 -16.03 5.27 -12.32
N SER A 85 -16.01 5.88 -11.12
CA SER A 85 -17.24 6.30 -10.44
C SER A 85 -17.92 7.44 -11.16
N ASP A 86 -17.18 8.48 -11.56
CA ASP A 86 -17.75 9.68 -12.17
C ASP A 86 -18.33 9.39 -13.56
N ILE A 87 -17.69 8.51 -14.33
CA ILE A 87 -18.22 8.04 -15.61
C ILE A 87 -19.52 7.24 -15.41
N LYS A 88 -19.57 6.31 -14.44
CA LYS A 88 -20.78 5.54 -14.15
C LYS A 88 -21.94 6.43 -13.68
N TYR A 89 -21.70 7.33 -12.75
CA TYR A 89 -22.71 8.26 -12.26
C TYR A 89 -23.17 9.23 -13.34
N GLY A 90 -22.25 9.80 -14.13
CA GLY A 90 -22.59 10.67 -15.26
C GLY A 90 -23.44 9.98 -16.33
N TYR A 91 -23.11 8.73 -16.66
CA TYR A 91 -23.90 7.92 -17.59
C TYR A 91 -25.31 7.63 -17.06
N LEU A 92 -25.42 7.22 -15.79
CA LEU A 92 -26.72 6.94 -15.16
C LEU A 92 -27.61 8.18 -15.09
N ILE A 93 -27.04 9.35 -14.79
CA ILE A 93 -27.77 10.63 -14.78
C ILE A 93 -28.29 10.94 -16.18
N ARG A 94 -27.46 10.80 -17.23
CA ARG A 94 -27.88 11.03 -18.62
C ARG A 94 -29.01 10.09 -19.04
N VAL A 95 -28.88 8.78 -18.77
CA VAL A 95 -29.93 7.81 -19.11
C VAL A 95 -31.24 8.12 -18.39
N ARG A 96 -31.20 8.51 -17.11
CA ARG A 96 -32.40 8.90 -16.35
C ARG A 96 -33.03 10.18 -16.89
N ALA A 97 -32.22 11.18 -17.25
CA ALA A 97 -32.70 12.42 -17.84
C ALA A 97 -33.38 12.18 -19.20
N ILE A 98 -32.77 11.37 -20.07
CA ILE A 98 -33.35 10.99 -21.37
C ILE A 98 -34.69 10.27 -21.19
N LYS A 99 -34.76 9.29 -20.29
CA LYS A 99 -36.03 8.60 -19.98
C LYS A 99 -37.11 9.55 -19.45
N ALA A 100 -36.75 10.52 -18.61
CA ALA A 100 -37.69 11.52 -18.11
C ALA A 100 -38.19 12.44 -19.22
N ILE A 101 -37.31 12.86 -20.14
CA ILE A 101 -37.65 13.66 -21.33
C ILE A 101 -38.57 12.87 -22.26
N ASN A 102 -38.19 11.65 -22.66
CA ASN A 102 -39.01 10.81 -23.54
C ASN A 102 -40.41 10.59 -22.97
N LYS A 103 -40.51 10.33 -21.65
CA LYS A 103 -41.79 10.21 -20.95
C LYS A 103 -42.62 11.50 -20.98
N ALA A 104 -41.99 12.66 -20.80
CA ALA A 104 -42.68 13.96 -20.83
C ALA A 104 -43.18 14.33 -22.24
N PHE A 105 -42.49 13.88 -23.29
CA PHE A 105 -42.85 14.14 -24.69
C PHE A 105 -43.63 12.99 -25.36
N GLY A 106 -43.98 11.92 -24.62
CA GLY A 106 -44.75 10.79 -25.16
C GLY A 106 -44.00 9.95 -26.19
N VAL A 107 -42.67 10.00 -26.20
CA VAL A 107 -41.82 9.21 -27.11
C VAL A 107 -41.65 7.81 -26.50
N SER A 108 -42.09 6.76 -27.20
CA SER A 108 -41.88 5.38 -26.75
C SER A 108 -40.48 4.90 -27.12
N ASP A 109 -39.80 4.28 -26.14
CA ASP A 109 -38.53 3.59 -26.34
C ASP A 109 -38.82 2.22 -27.02
N GLU A 110 -39.03 2.20 -28.34
CA GLU A 110 -39.02 0.97 -29.17
C GLU A 110 -37.63 0.71 -29.76
#